data_AF-A0A1M4WXB8-F1
#
_entry.id   AF-A0A1M4WXB8-F1
#
_cell.length_a   1.000
_cell.length_b   1.000
_cell.length_c   1.000
_cell.angle_alpha   90.00
_cell.angle_beta   90.00
_cell.angle_gamma   90.00
#
_symmetry.space_group_name_H-M   'P 1'
#
loop_
_entity.id
_entity.type
_entity.pdbx_description
1 polymer ?
#
loop_
_entity_poly.entity_id
_entity_poly.type
_entity_poly.pdbx_seq_one_letter_code
_entity_poly.pdbx_strand_id
1 'polypeptide(L)'
;MGDWKFMINDPEKDLLSIGALFETNKIRKMYDISELYPTKIIKLLGINSERYSVKLADPEKFTVSEILRLAYIFNVDPNLILNVIQAETESKIADKISVQKAKRI
;
A
#
# COMPACT_ATOMS: atom_id res chain seq x y z
N MET A 1 -15.17 -7.81 -8.99
CA MET A 1 -14.15 -7.58 -7.93
C MET A 1 -14.03 -8.84 -7.10
N GLY A 2 -12.85 -9.16 -6.55
CA GLY A 2 -12.74 -10.23 -5.55
C GLY A 2 -13.59 -9.90 -4.33
N ASP A 3 -14.18 -10.90 -3.69
CA ASP A 3 -14.93 -10.71 -2.45
C ASP A 3 -13.93 -10.69 -1.28
N TRP A 4 -13.41 -9.50 -0.96
CA TRP A 4 -12.31 -9.32 -0.01
C TRP A 4 -12.75 -9.36 1.45
N LYS A 5 -14.06 -9.33 1.73
CA LYS A 5 -14.61 -9.14 3.09
C LYS A 5 -14.70 -10.44 3.93
N PHE A 6 -14.31 -11.61 3.41
CA PHE A 6 -14.70 -12.90 4.01
C PHE A 6 -13.57 -13.89 4.34
N MET A 7 -12.30 -13.48 4.43
CA MET A 7 -11.20 -14.47 4.41
C MET A 7 -10.19 -14.37 5.56
N ILE A 8 -10.56 -13.79 6.71
CA ILE A 8 -9.75 -13.92 7.93
C ILE A 8 -10.64 -14.33 9.09
N ASN A 9 -10.40 -15.55 9.60
CA ASN A 9 -11.14 -16.12 10.73
C ASN A 9 -10.83 -15.43 12.07
N ASP A 10 -9.81 -14.57 12.15
CA ASP A 10 -9.49 -13.70 13.30
C ASP A 10 -8.46 -12.61 12.92
N PRO A 11 -8.87 -11.49 12.30
CA PRO A 11 -7.92 -10.42 11.97
C PRO A 11 -7.45 -9.73 13.26
N GLU A 12 -6.12 -9.58 13.42
CA GLU A 12 -5.55 -8.90 14.58
C GLU A 12 -6.16 -7.50 14.74
N LYS A 13 -6.85 -7.25 15.86
CA LYS A 13 -7.58 -5.99 16.12
C LYS A 13 -6.72 -4.73 15.91
N ASP A 14 -5.44 -4.83 16.24
CA ASP A 14 -4.44 -3.78 16.03
C ASP A 14 -4.32 -3.39 14.55
N LEU A 15 -4.36 -4.35 13.64
CA LEU A 15 -4.18 -4.15 12.20
C LEU A 15 -5.48 -3.72 11.51
N LEU A 16 -6.63 -4.09 12.06
CA LEU A 16 -7.94 -3.57 11.64
C LEU A 16 -8.02 -2.05 11.82
N SER A 17 -7.35 -1.51 12.85
CA SER A 17 -7.31 -0.06 13.05
C SER A 17 -6.67 0.67 11.87
N ILE A 18 -5.66 0.07 11.23
CA ILE A 18 -5.02 0.60 10.03
C ILE A 18 -5.99 0.55 8.85
N GLY A 19 -6.72 -0.55 8.67
CA GLY A 19 -7.77 -0.67 7.65
C GLY A 19 -8.81 0.45 7.77
N ALA A 20 -9.27 0.73 8.98
CA ALA A 20 -10.21 1.83 9.25
C ALA A 20 -9.62 3.21 8.90
N LEU A 21 -8.31 3.43 9.03
CA LEU A 21 -7.67 4.67 8.60
C LEU A 21 -7.69 4.85 7.07
N PHE A 22 -7.58 3.75 6.32
CA PHE A 22 -7.76 3.77 4.86
C PHE A 22 -9.24 4.04 4.50
N GLU A 23 -10.19 3.37 5.14
CA GLU A 23 -11.63 3.59 4.90
C GLU A 23 -12.08 5.02 5.21
N THR A 24 -11.48 5.65 6.22
CA THR A 24 -11.78 7.03 6.61
C THR A 24 -10.95 8.08 5.86
N ASN A 25 -10.17 7.68 4.85
CA ASN A 25 -9.26 8.55 4.08
C ASN A 25 -8.29 9.37 4.95
N LYS A 26 -7.91 8.83 6.12
CA LYS A 26 -6.91 9.45 7.00
C LYS A 26 -5.49 9.17 6.54
N ILE A 27 -5.26 8.02 5.89
CA ILE A 27 -4.00 7.72 5.22
C ILE A 27 -3.96 8.48 3.90
N ARG A 28 -3.07 9.46 3.79
CA ARG A 28 -2.86 10.24 2.57
C ARG A 28 -1.59 9.82 1.84
N LYS A 29 -0.65 9.22 2.58
CA LYS A 29 0.58 8.67 2.06
C LYS A 29 0.78 7.27 2.62
N MET A 30 1.35 6.38 1.83
CA MET A 30 1.73 5.06 2.32
C MET A 30 2.69 5.17 3.51
N TYR A 31 3.57 6.17 3.53
CA TYR A 31 4.48 6.39 4.66
C TYR A 31 3.78 6.64 6.00
N ASP A 32 2.50 7.06 6.02
CA ASP A 32 1.74 7.32 7.25
C ASP A 32 1.56 6.04 8.10
N ILE A 33 1.67 4.85 7.49
CA ILE A 33 1.57 3.56 8.21
C ILE A 33 2.94 3.04 8.71
N SER A 34 4.03 3.80 8.50
CA SER A 34 5.40 3.37 8.86
C SER A 34 5.58 3.14 10.37
N GLU A 35 4.89 3.92 11.19
CA GLU A 35 4.95 3.82 12.66
C GLU A 35 3.90 2.87 13.24
N LEU A 36 2.94 2.43 12.43
CA LEU A 36 1.82 1.60 12.85
C LEU A 36 2.21 0.12 12.77
N TYR A 37 2.61 -0.46 13.90
CA TYR A 37 2.94 -1.88 14.01
C TYR A 37 3.91 -2.41 12.93
N PRO A 38 5.02 -1.71 12.61
CA PRO A 38 5.88 -2.04 11.47
C PRO A 38 6.41 -3.48 11.53
N THR A 39 6.87 -3.92 12.70
CA THR A 39 7.42 -5.27 12.89
C THR A 39 6.41 -6.37 12.56
N LYS A 40 5.13 -6.15 12.91
CA LYS A 40 4.04 -7.09 12.61
C LYS A 40 3.75 -7.11 11.12
N ILE A 41 3.62 -5.94 10.50
CA ILE A 41 3.34 -5.81 9.05
C ILE A 41 4.46 -6.44 8.23
N ILE A 42 5.72 -6.13 8.54
CA ILE A 42 6.91 -6.69 7.89
C ILE A 42 6.88 -8.23 7.94
N LYS A 43 6.59 -8.79 9.12
CA LYS A 43 6.49 -10.24 9.33
C LYS A 43 5.37 -10.87 8.50
N LEU A 44 4.19 -10.25 8.47
CA LEU A 44 3.03 -10.76 7.74
C LEU A 44 3.16 -10.61 6.21
N LEU A 45 3.81 -9.54 5.75
CA LEU A 45 4.13 -9.34 4.33
C LEU A 45 5.19 -10.32 3.82
N GLY A 46 6.05 -10.81 4.72
CA GLY A 46 7.18 -11.68 4.37
C GLY A 46 8.29 -10.93 3.63
N ILE A 47 8.49 -9.66 3.95
CA ILE A 47 9.58 -8.83 3.42
C ILE A 47 10.51 -8.39 4.55
N ASN A 48 11.71 -7.90 4.23
CA ASN A 48 12.59 -7.32 5.23
C ASN A 48 12.22 -5.84 5.52
N SER A 49 12.73 -5.31 6.63
CA SER A 49 12.42 -3.95 7.11
C SER A 49 12.86 -2.86 6.15
N GLU A 50 14.03 -3.02 5.53
CA GLU A 50 14.56 -2.08 4.54
C GLU A 50 13.64 -1.98 3.33
N ARG A 51 13.23 -3.12 2.77
CA ARG A 51 12.34 -3.19 1.61
C ARG A 51 10.97 -2.63 1.93
N TYR A 52 10.48 -2.83 3.15
CA TYR A 52 9.24 -2.21 3.61
C TYR A 52 9.37 -0.69 3.62
N SER A 53 10.40 -0.14 4.28
CA SER A 53 10.65 1.30 4.35
C SER A 53 10.80 1.94 2.96
N VAL A 54 11.58 1.31 2.08
CA VAL A 54 11.78 1.79 0.69
C VAL A 54 10.48 1.82 -0.09
N LYS A 55 9.57 0.86 0.12
CA LYS A 55 8.27 0.82 -0.57
C LYS A 55 7.28 1.82 0.00
N LEU A 56 7.31 2.06 1.31
CA LEU A 56 6.51 3.12 1.92
C LEU A 56 6.94 4.52 1.44
N ALA A 57 8.24 4.73 1.29
CA ALA A 57 8.80 5.98 0.77
C ALA A 57 8.64 6.13 -0.76
N ASP A 58 8.54 5.02 -1.49
CA ASP A 58 8.36 4.99 -2.95
C ASP A 58 7.26 3.98 -3.34
N PRO A 59 5.98 4.39 -3.22
CA PRO A 59 4.83 3.49 -3.31
C PRO A 59 4.67 2.75 -4.64
N GLU A 60 5.24 3.26 -5.74
CA GLU A 60 5.21 2.58 -7.05
C GLU A 60 5.95 1.23 -7.05
N LYS A 61 6.79 0.98 -6.03
CA LYS A 61 7.54 -0.28 -5.87
C LYS A 61 6.73 -1.38 -5.22
N PHE A 62 5.52 -1.10 -4.72
CA PHE A 62 4.62 -2.15 -4.28
C PHE A 62 4.15 -2.98 -5.47
N THR A 63 4.35 -4.30 -5.37
CA THR A 63 3.78 -5.22 -6.34
C THR A 63 2.30 -5.40 -6.06
N VAL A 64 1.53 -5.77 -7.09
CA VAL A 64 0.10 -6.10 -6.93
C VAL A 64 -0.09 -7.16 -5.84
N SER A 65 0.77 -8.19 -5.81
CA SER A 65 0.67 -9.23 -4.77
C SER A 65 0.86 -8.68 -3.35
N GLU A 66 1.71 -7.68 -3.16
CA GLU A 66 1.91 -7.07 -1.84
C GLU A 66 0.74 -6.18 -1.45
N ILE A 67 0.18 -5.43 -2.39
CA ILE A 67 -1.05 -4.63 -2.16
C ILE A 67 -2.20 -5.54 -1.75
N LEU A 68 -2.38 -6.67 -2.43
CA LEU A 68 -3.38 -7.65 -2.05
C LEU A 68 -3.12 -8.24 -0.66
N ARG A 69 -1.87 -8.56 -0.33
CA ARG A 69 -1.53 -9.03 1.03
C ARG A 69 -1.81 -7.96 2.09
N LEU A 70 -1.47 -6.69 1.84
CA LEU A 70 -1.81 -5.58 2.74
C LEU A 70 -3.33 -5.48 2.93
N ALA A 71 -4.11 -5.62 1.85
CA ALA A 71 -5.56 -5.61 1.91
C ALA A 71 -6.12 -6.72 2.80
N TYR A 72 -5.55 -7.93 2.72
CA TYR A 72 -5.85 -9.00 3.67
C TYR A 72 -5.43 -8.60 5.09
N ILE A 73 -4.17 -8.21 5.30
CA ILE A 73 -3.63 -7.89 6.63
C ILE A 73 -4.47 -6.81 7.36
N PHE A 74 -4.93 -5.79 6.63
CA PHE A 74 -5.70 -4.68 7.17
C PHE A 74 -7.21 -4.88 7.08
N ASN A 75 -7.68 -5.97 6.46
CA ASN A 75 -9.09 -6.23 6.16
C ASN A 75 -9.77 -5.02 5.48
N VAL A 76 -9.16 -4.52 4.41
CA VAL A 76 -9.62 -3.33 3.68
C VAL A 76 -9.69 -3.64 2.19
N ASP A 77 -10.53 -2.92 1.45
CA ASP A 77 -10.57 -3.03 -0.01
C ASP A 77 -9.18 -2.64 -0.59
N PRO A 78 -8.53 -3.52 -1.39
CA PRO A 78 -7.25 -3.22 -2.01
C PRO A 78 -7.26 -1.97 -2.89
N ASN A 79 -8.43 -1.57 -3.41
CA ASN A 79 -8.57 -0.34 -4.20
C ASN A 79 -8.32 0.90 -3.34
N LEU A 80 -8.63 0.88 -2.03
CA LEU A 80 -8.36 2.02 -1.14
C LEU A 80 -6.85 2.22 -0.97
N ILE A 81 -6.10 1.13 -0.81
CA ILE A 81 -4.64 1.18 -0.76
C ILE A 81 -4.09 1.67 -2.11
N LEU A 82 -4.61 1.12 -3.22
CA LEU A 82 -4.17 1.49 -4.55
C LEU A 82 -4.43 2.98 -4.87
N ASN A 83 -5.54 3.54 -4.42
CA ASN A 83 -5.86 4.96 -4.60
C ASN A 83 -4.82 5.87 -3.94
N VAL A 84 -4.36 5.52 -2.74
CA VAL A 84 -3.28 6.26 -2.05
C VAL A 84 -1.98 6.18 -2.86
N ILE A 85 -1.61 4.98 -3.31
CA ILE A 85 -0.42 4.76 -4.15
C ILE A 85 -0.50 5.58 -5.44
N GLN A 86 -1.65 5.57 -6.12
CA GLN A 86 -1.86 6.33 -7.36
C GLN A 86 -1.71 7.83 -7.13
N ALA A 87 -2.34 8.37 -6.09
CA ALA A 87 -2.24 9.79 -5.75
C ALA A 87 -0.79 10.24 -5.50
N GLU A 88 0.04 9.40 -4.88
CA GLU A 88 1.45 9.71 -4.64
C GLU A 88 2.34 9.57 -5.89
N THR A 89 1.97 8.71 -6.82
CA THR A 89 2.83 8.31 -7.95
C THR A 89 2.45 8.95 -9.28
N GLU A 90 1.24 9.51 -9.40
CA GLU A 90 0.71 10.08 -10.64
C GLU A 90 1.67 11.08 -11.30
N SER A 91 2.14 12.09 -10.54
CA SER A 91 3.07 13.10 -11.06
C SER A 91 4.38 12.46 -11.54
N LYS A 92 4.94 11.54 -10.74
CA LYS A 92 6.20 10.86 -11.07
C LYS A 92 6.07 10.01 -12.34
N ILE A 93 4.92 9.36 -12.53
CA ILE A 93 4.63 8.56 -13.72
C ILE A 93 4.45 9.49 -14.94
N ALA A 94 3.72 10.59 -14.81
CA ALA A 94 3.56 11.58 -15.87
C ALA A 94 4.91 12.15 -16.34
N ASP A 95 5.81 12.46 -15.41
CA ASP A 95 7.17 12.93 -15.69
C ASP A 95 8.01 11.87 -16.41
N LYS A 96 7.95 10.60 -15.98
CA LYS A 96 8.65 9.51 -16.66
C LYS A 96 8.17 9.36 -18.11
N ILE A 97 6.87 9.49 -18.35
CA ILE A 97 6.28 9.42 -19.69
C ILE A 97 6.75 10.60 -20.55
N SER A 98 6.77 11.82 -20.00
CA SER A 98 7.22 13.02 -20.74
C SER A 98 8.69 12.91 -21.16
N VAL A 99 9.57 12.44 -20.25
CA VAL A 99 10.98 12.19 -20.54
C VAL A 99 11.17 11.13 -21.64
N GLN A 100 10.40 10.05 -21.61
CA GLN A 100 10.48 9.01 -22.65
C GLN A 100 10.00 9.51 -24.01
N LYS A 101 8.97 10.36 -24.06
CA LYS A 101 8.53 11.01 -25.30
C LYS A 101 9.61 11.91 -25.88
N ALA A 102 10.29 12.71 -25.05
CA ALA A 102 11.35 13.61 -25.48
C ALA A 102 12.58 12.87 -26.05
N LYS A 103 12.90 11.66 -25.55
CA LYS A 103 14.01 10.83 -26.06
C LYS A 103 13.75 10.17 -27.42
N ARG A 104 12.49 10.17 -27.89
CA ARG A 104 12.09 9.55 -29.17
C ARG A 104 12.09 10.54 -30.34
N ILE A 105 12.40 11.82 -30.08
CA ILE A 105 12.60 12.87 -31.08
C ILE A 105 14.11 13.02 -31.29
#